data_AF-A0A948V353-F1
#
_entry.id   AF-A0A948V353-F1
#
_cell.length_a   1.000
_cell.length_b   1.000
_cell.length_c   1.000
_cell.angle_alpha   90.00
_cell.angle_beta   90.00
_cell.angle_gamma   90.00
#
_symmetry.space_group_name_H-M   'P 1'
#
loop_
_entity.id
_entity.type
_entity.pdbx_description
1 polymer ?
#
loop_
_entity_poly.entity_id
_entity_poly.type
_entity_poly.pdbx_seq_one_letter_code
_entity_poly.pdbx_strand_id
1 'polypeptide(L)'
;MGHTRVMEKEIFADVIEKIQMLTLSQQKFLQEMMANSEKISTISRKKLLKKSFGIWADRKDIKDSIEYVNNIRKDWGSRLERIKS
;
A
#
# COMPACT_ATOMS: atom_id res chain seq x y z
N MET A 1 3.48 -22.96 19.84
CA MET A 1 2.68 -22.67 18.62
C MET A 1 1.17 -22.48 18.85
N GLY A 2 0.64 -22.68 20.07
CA GLY A 2 -0.80 -22.50 20.36
C GLY A 2 -1.24 -21.07 20.70
N HIS A 3 -0.39 -20.29 21.39
CA HIS A 3 -0.74 -18.95 21.89
C HIS A 3 -1.04 -17.92 20.78
N THR A 4 -0.28 -17.93 19.69
CA THR A 4 -0.48 -17.01 18.56
C THR A 4 -1.81 -17.24 17.86
N ARG A 5 -2.22 -18.50 17.68
CA ARG A 5 -3.51 -18.85 17.06
C ARG A 5 -4.72 -18.50 17.92
N VAL A 6 -4.55 -18.42 19.24
CA VAL A 6 -5.62 -18.01 20.18
C VAL A 6 -5.78 -16.49 20.14
N MET A 7 -4.69 -15.72 20.19
CA MET A 7 -4.75 -14.26 20.04
C MET A 7 -5.33 -13.83 18.70
N GLU A 8 -4.98 -14.50 17.60
CA GLU A 8 -5.55 -14.21 16.28
C GLU A 8 -7.07 -14.39 16.24
N LYS A 9 -7.59 -15.41 16.92
CA LYS A 9 -9.04 -15.66 17.03
C LYS A 9 -9.75 -14.60 17.87
N GLU A 10 -9.14 -14.16 18.96
CA GLU A 10 -9.68 -13.09 19.82
C GLU A 10 -9.72 -11.76 19.08
N ILE A 11 -8.65 -11.41 18.37
CA ILE A 11 -8.58 -10.21 17.52
C ILE A 11 -9.64 -10.29 16.41
N PHE A 12 -9.81 -11.46 15.79
CA PHE A 12 -10.81 -11.64 14.75
C PHE A 12 -12.24 -11.47 15.28
N ALA A 13 -12.54 -12.02 16.47
CA ALA A 13 -13.85 -11.87 17.11
C ALA A 13 -14.15 -10.39 17.44
N ASP A 14 -13.19 -9.67 18.02
CA ASP A 14 -13.29 -8.24 18.34
C ASP A 14 -13.52 -7.38 17.07
N VAL A 15 -12.85 -7.70 15.96
CA VAL A 15 -13.06 -7.02 14.68
C VAL A 15 -14.47 -7.27 14.13
N ILE A 16 -14.99 -8.49 14.20
CA ILE A 16 -16.35 -8.82 13.73
C ILE A 16 -17.40 -8.08 14.57
N GLU A 17 -17.26 -8.07 15.89
CA GLU A 17 -18.18 -7.36 16.79
C GLU A 17 -18.21 -5.86 16.48
N LYS A 18 -17.03 -5.25 16.28
CA LYS A 18 -16.92 -3.84 15.89
C LYS A 18 -17.57 -3.55 14.55
N ILE A 19 -17.45 -4.44 13.56
CA ILE A 19 -18.09 -4.29 12.24
C ILE A 19 -19.62 -4.36 12.35
N GLN A 20 -20.15 -5.24 13.21
CA GLN A 20 -21.59 -5.36 13.45
C GLN A 20 -22.18 -4.12 14.12
N MET A 21 -21.39 -3.43 14.95
CA MET A 21 -21.79 -2.20 15.63
C MET A 21 -21.72 -0.94 14.74
N LEU A 22 -21.20 -1.04 13.52
CA LEU A 22 -21.15 0.07 12.58
C LEU A 22 -22.53 0.36 11.97
N THR A 23 -22.78 1.64 11.69
CA THR A 23 -23.96 2.05 10.93
C THR A 23 -23.83 1.64 9.46
N LEU A 24 -24.96 1.54 8.76
CA LEU A 24 -24.98 1.22 7.32
C LEU A 24 -24.13 2.17 6.47
N SER A 25 -24.03 3.45 6.85
CA SER A 25 -23.20 4.42 6.13
C SER A 25 -21.70 4.17 6.37
N GLN A 26 -21.31 3.81 7.59
CA GLN A 26 -19.93 3.48 7.93
C GLN A 26 -19.47 2.18 7.27
N GLN A 27 -20.34 1.16 7.21
CA GLN A 27 -20.05 -0.08 6.50
C GLN A 27 -19.86 0.15 4.99
N LYS A 28 -20.73 0.95 4.36
CA LYS A 28 -20.59 1.34 2.95
C LYS A 28 -19.28 2.09 2.70
N PHE A 29 -18.93 3.03 3.57
CA PHE A 29 -17.67 3.77 3.48
C PHE A 29 -16.44 2.85 3.53
N LEU A 30 -16.42 1.87 4.45
CA LEU A 30 -15.32 0.89 4.54
C LEU A 30 -15.27 -0.01 3.30
N GLN A 31 -16.41 -0.47 2.78
CA GLN A 31 -16.48 -1.24 1.55
C GLN A 31 -15.93 -0.46 0.35
N GLU A 32 -16.28 0.82 0.21
CA GLU A 32 -15.76 1.71 -0.83
C GLU A 32 -14.25 1.92 -0.70
N MET A 33 -13.75 2.14 0.53
CA MET A 33 -12.32 2.26 0.81
C MET A 33 -11.55 0.98 0.43
N MET A 34 -12.07 -0.19 0.79
CA MET A 34 -11.47 -1.48 0.46
C MET A 34 -11.47 -1.74 -1.05
N ALA A 35 -12.60 -1.50 -1.73
CA ALA A 35 -12.71 -1.63 -3.19
C ALA A 35 -11.78 -0.67 -3.95
N ASN A 36 -11.58 0.55 -3.42
CA ASN A 36 -10.63 1.50 -3.99
C ASN A 36 -9.18 1.12 -3.70
N SER A 37 -8.90 0.51 -2.55
CA SER A 37 -7.57 -0.03 -2.24
C SER A 37 -7.19 -1.17 -3.18
N GLU A 38 -8.14 -2.03 -3.53
CA GLU A 38 -7.96 -3.05 -4.57
C GLU A 38 -7.70 -2.41 -5.93
N LYS A 39 -8.39 -1.32 -6.29
CA LYS A 39 -8.11 -0.55 -7.52
C LYS A 39 -6.69 0.04 -7.56
N ILE A 40 -6.14 0.46 -6.43
CA ILE A 40 -4.74 0.92 -6.34
C ILE A 40 -3.77 -0.27 -6.43
N SER A 41 -4.13 -1.43 -5.86
CA SER A 41 -3.32 -2.66 -5.92
C SER A 41 -3.32 -3.33 -7.32
N THR A 42 -4.41 -3.16 -8.08
CA THR A 42 -4.59 -3.75 -9.43
C THR A 42 -3.97 -2.92 -10.53
N ILE A 43 -3.67 -1.63 -10.29
CA ILE A 43 -2.76 -0.89 -11.16
C ILE A 43 -1.38 -1.48 -10.90
N SER A 44 -0.86 -2.23 -11.88
CA SER A 44 0.47 -2.83 -11.75
C SER A 44 1.47 -1.78 -11.28
N ARG A 45 2.31 -2.12 -10.29
CA ARG A 45 3.34 -1.22 -9.74
C ARG A 45 4.14 -0.54 -10.86
N LYS A 46 4.36 -1.27 -11.96
CA LYS A 46 4.92 -0.78 -13.22
C LYS A 46 4.12 0.35 -13.86
N LYS A 47 2.79 0.22 -14.01
CA LYS A 47 1.90 1.24 -14.59
C LYS A 47 1.85 2.52 -13.73
N LEU A 48 1.92 2.39 -12.40
CA LEU A 48 2.05 3.53 -11.48
C LEU A 48 3.38 4.25 -11.67
N LEU A 49 4.49 3.53 -11.62
CA LEU A 49 5.83 4.13 -11.78
C LEU A 49 6.03 4.69 -13.19
N LYS A 50 5.46 4.08 -14.23
CA LYS A 50 5.51 4.58 -15.60
C LYS A 50 4.87 5.97 -15.75
N LYS A 51 3.81 6.29 -15.00
CA LYS A 51 3.21 7.63 -15.02
C LYS A 51 4.16 8.72 -14.50
N SER A 52 4.95 8.42 -13.47
CA SER A 52 5.80 9.42 -12.80
C SER A 52 7.25 9.40 -13.27
N PHE A 53 7.78 8.23 -13.64
CA PHE A 53 9.18 7.99 -13.97
C PHE A 53 9.40 7.57 -15.42
N GLY A 54 8.32 7.40 -16.20
CA GLY A 54 8.38 7.18 -17.65
C GLY A 54 9.36 6.07 -18.05
N ILE A 55 10.36 6.45 -18.84
CA ILE A 55 11.36 5.53 -19.39
C ILE A 55 12.16 4.78 -18.30
N TRP A 56 12.34 5.38 -17.12
CA TRP A 56 13.09 4.78 -16.01
C TRP A 56 12.39 3.55 -15.42
N ALA A 57 11.05 3.52 -15.45
CA ALA A 57 10.27 2.36 -15.00
C ALA A 57 10.24 1.22 -16.04
N ASP A 58 10.62 1.49 -17.30
CA ASP A 58 10.56 0.55 -18.42
C ASP A 58 11.95 0.12 -18.95
N ARG A 59 13.04 0.56 -18.31
CA ARG A 59 14.40 0.19 -18.68
C ARG A 59 14.60 -1.32 -18.63
N LYS A 60 15.05 -1.90 -19.75
CA LYS A 60 15.32 -3.34 -19.91
C LYS A 60 16.77 -3.70 -19.62
N ASP A 61 17.64 -2.69 -19.59
CA ASP A 61 19.07 -2.82 -19.32
C ASP A 61 19.39 -2.87 -17.81
N ILE A 62 18.38 -2.67 -16.96
CA ILE A 62 18.47 -2.82 -15.50
C ILE A 62 17.65 -4.06 -15.10
N LYS A 63 18.23 -4.89 -14.22
CA LYS A 63 17.65 -6.17 -13.78
C LYS A 63 16.23 -6.05 -13.21
N ASP A 64 15.99 -5.03 -12.39
CA ASP A 64 14.65 -4.63 -11.92
C ASP A 64 14.53 -3.10 -11.93
N SER A 65 13.92 -2.58 -13.00
CA SER A 65 13.70 -1.14 -13.18
C SER A 65 12.77 -0.54 -12.12
N ILE A 66 11.86 -1.33 -11.57
CA ILE A 66 10.90 -0.89 -10.54
C ILE A 66 11.64 -0.74 -9.21
N GLU A 67 12.44 -1.74 -8.83
CA GLU A 67 13.28 -1.68 -7.64
C GLU A 67 14.27 -0.51 -7.70
N TYR A 68 14.91 -0.31 -8.85
CA TYR A 68 15.81 0.82 -9.08
C TYR A 68 15.14 2.18 -8.84
N VAL A 69 13.95 2.41 -9.42
CA VAL A 69 13.19 3.65 -9.23
C VAL A 69 12.78 3.83 -7.77
N ASN A 70 12.36 2.75 -7.09
CA ASN A 70 11.99 2.81 -5.68
C ASN A 70 13.17 3.16 -4.78
N ASN A 71 14.36 2.64 -5.07
CA ASN A 71 15.59 2.98 -4.33
C ASN A 71 15.96 4.46 -4.48
N ILE A 72 15.82 5.04 -5.68
CA ILE A 72 16.04 6.49 -5.87
C ILE A 72 15.01 7.29 -5.07
N ARG A 73 13.74 6.86 -5.07
CA ARG A 73 12.66 7.56 -4.38
C ARG A 73 12.82 7.55 -2.86
N LYS A 74 13.35 6.47 -2.29
CA LYS A 74 13.41 6.24 -0.84
C LYS A 74 14.10 7.38 -0.08
N ASP A 75 15.15 7.96 -0.66
CA ASP A 75 15.95 9.01 -0.01
C ASP A 75 15.68 10.41 -0.54
N TRP A 76 14.70 10.56 -1.44
CA TRP A 76 14.41 11.83 -2.10
C TRP A 76 14.03 12.93 -1.11
N GLY A 77 13.21 12.61 -0.11
CA GLY A 77 12.80 13.54 0.94
C GLY A 77 14.00 14.03 1.75
N SER A 78 14.84 13.11 2.23
CA SER A 78 16.04 13.46 3.01
C SER A 78 17.04 14.33 2.23
N ARG A 79 17.18 14.11 0.91
CA ARG A 79 18.03 14.94 0.05
C ARG A 79 17.47 16.35 -0.12
N LEU A 80 16.16 16.48 -0.22
CA LEU A 80 15.48 17.78 -0.31
C LEU A 80 15.64 18.59 0.96
N GLU A 81 15.48 17.97 2.12
CA GLU A 81 15.67 18.63 3.41
C GLU A 81 17.12 19.09 3.61
N ARG A 82 18.11 18.31 3.13
CA ARG A 82 19.52 18.72 3.16
C ARG A 82 19.83 19.97 2.34
N ILE A 83 19.09 20.23 1.26
CA ILE A 83 19.30 21.41 0.39
C ILE A 83 18.62 22.65 0.96
N LYS A 84 17.55 22.47 1.76
CA LYS A 84 16.84 23.57 2.41
C LYS A 84 17.50 24.05 3.71
N SER A 85 18.37 23.23 4.28
CA SER A 85 19.22 23.58 5.44
C SER A 85 20.46 24.35 5.00
#